data_AF-K4IFG4-F1
#
_entry.id   AF-K4IFG4-F1
#
_cell.length_a   1.000
_cell.length_b   1.000
_cell.length_c   1.000
_cell.angle_alpha   90.00
_cell.angle_beta   90.00
_cell.angle_gamma   90.00
#
_symmetry.space_group_name_H-M   'P 1'
#
loop_
_entity.id
_entity.type
_entity.pdbx_description
1 polymer ?
#
loop_
_entity_poly.entity_id
_entity_poly.type
_entity_poly.pdbx_seq_one_letter_code
_entity_poly.pdbx_strand_id
1 'polypeptide(L)'
;MRFINSVFFICFCAVTSFAQGGLKIAYVDMDYILDNVPEYRQASSQLDSKAQQWRTEIESKQNEIDKLKNELESERPLLTADLIQDLDDEIEYLENQLLEYRNKRFGVSGDFIVQKRQLIQPIQDQVFNAIQEIGDNRDYDFIFENSADALLLFSAKRHDLSEVILKLINRNSRGAKKESSDVLEEIGDYKSVEKAEEEDVKKEEKAQEEEARKNEREVLIDERQRKRDSLRDARQIEFEERRARILKEREEREKERDSIRKARENN
;
A
#
# COMPACT_ATOMS: atom_id res chain seq x y z
N MET A 1 11.47 23.07 -74.14
CA MET A 1 11.96 23.19 -72.75
C MET A 1 10.91 23.72 -71.77
N ARG A 2 10.14 24.78 -72.08
CA ARG A 2 9.15 25.36 -71.13
C ARG A 2 8.06 24.36 -70.65
N PHE A 3 7.51 23.54 -71.55
CA PHE A 3 6.50 22.53 -71.21
C PHE A 3 7.03 21.40 -70.31
N ILE A 4 8.28 20.98 -70.50
CA ILE A 4 8.92 19.93 -69.69
C ILE A 4 9.18 20.43 -68.26
N ASN A 5 9.58 21.69 -68.10
CA ASN A 5 9.75 22.29 -66.77
C ASN A 5 8.41 22.46 -66.04
N SER A 6 7.31 22.73 -66.76
CA SER A 6 5.96 22.81 -66.17
C SER A 6 5.43 21.44 -65.73
N VAL A 7 5.67 20.38 -66.50
CA VAL A 7 5.28 19.00 -66.12
C VAL A 7 6.09 18.50 -64.92
N PHE A 8 7.38 18.81 -64.86
CA PHE A 8 8.24 18.45 -63.73
C PHE A 8 7.83 19.18 -62.44
N PHE A 9 7.44 20.46 -62.53
CA PHE A 9 6.96 21.24 -61.39
C PHE A 9 5.61 20.72 -60.84
N ILE A 10 4.68 20.32 -61.71
CA ILE A 10 3.39 19.74 -61.31
C ILE A 10 3.60 18.37 -60.63
N CYS A 11 4.52 17.56 -61.14
CA CYS A 11 4.85 16.26 -60.54
C CYS A 11 5.53 16.43 -59.17
N PHE A 12 6.40 17.43 -59.01
CA PHE A 12 7.05 17.75 -57.73
C PHE A 12 6.03 18.22 -56.66
N CYS A 13 5.04 19.03 -57.02
CA CYS A 13 3.98 19.44 -56.10
C CYS A 13 3.08 18.26 -55.66
N ALA A 14 2.80 17.29 -56.54
CA ALA A 14 1.97 16.14 -56.21
C ALA A 14 2.60 15.18 -55.18
N VAL A 15 3.93 15.13 -55.10
CA VAL A 15 4.65 14.28 -54.12
C VAL A 15 4.62 14.90 -52.72
N THR A 16 4.51 16.23 -52.59
CA THR A 16 4.49 16.91 -51.28
C THR A 16 3.19 16.73 -50.49
N SER A 17 2.09 16.30 -51.13
CA SER A 17 0.79 16.13 -50.46
C SER A 17 0.65 14.86 -49.62
N PHE A 18 1.57 13.90 -49.71
CA PHE A 18 1.53 12.65 -48.94
C PHE A 18 2.26 12.72 -47.58
N ALA A 19 2.85 13.88 -47.23
CA ALA A 19 3.66 14.04 -46.01
C ALA A 19 2.89 14.65 -44.82
N GLN A 20 1.57 14.80 -44.89
CA GLN A 20 0.76 15.26 -43.75
C GLN A 20 0.34 14.08 -42.88
N GLY A 21 1.30 13.42 -42.23
CA GLY A 21 1.03 12.58 -41.08
C GLY A 21 0.49 13.47 -39.96
N GLY A 22 -0.83 13.52 -39.79
CA GLY A 22 -1.45 14.24 -38.69
C GLY A 22 -1.10 13.57 -37.36
N LEU A 23 -0.89 14.39 -36.32
CA LEU A 23 -0.63 13.92 -34.98
C LEU A 23 -1.75 12.98 -34.50
N LYS A 24 -1.41 11.73 -34.17
CA LYS A 24 -2.35 10.72 -33.69
C LYS A 24 -2.48 10.82 -32.18
N ILE A 25 -3.58 11.42 -31.73
CA ILE A 25 -3.91 11.57 -30.32
C ILE A 25 -5.08 10.66 -29.96
N ALA A 26 -4.98 10.02 -28.80
CA ALA A 26 -6.05 9.30 -28.13
C ALA A 26 -6.19 9.70 -26.66
N TYR A 27 -7.27 9.25 -26.02
CA TYR A 27 -7.45 9.36 -24.59
C TYR A 27 -7.98 8.06 -23.98
N VAL A 28 -7.82 7.93 -22.66
CA VAL A 28 -8.25 6.78 -21.86
C VAL A 28 -8.85 7.25 -20.55
N ASP A 29 -9.89 6.59 -20.08
CA ASP A 29 -10.45 6.78 -18.75
C ASP A 29 -9.93 5.65 -17.85
N MET A 30 -8.93 5.96 -17.03
CA MET A 30 -8.25 4.98 -16.18
C MET A 30 -9.19 4.45 -15.09
N ASP A 31 -9.97 5.34 -14.46
CA ASP A 31 -10.93 4.97 -13.42
C ASP A 31 -11.98 4.00 -13.98
N TYR A 32 -12.54 4.31 -15.16
CA TYR A 32 -13.46 3.41 -15.85
C TYR A 32 -12.84 2.05 -16.18
N ILE A 33 -11.60 2.02 -16.68
CA ILE A 33 -10.91 0.75 -17.00
C ILE A 33 -10.74 -0.07 -15.72
N LEU A 34 -10.14 0.52 -14.67
CA LEU A 34 -9.85 -0.16 -13.42
C LEU A 34 -11.12 -0.68 -12.74
N ASP A 35 -12.18 0.13 -12.66
CA ASP A 35 -13.46 -0.27 -12.07
C ASP A 35 -14.12 -1.45 -12.80
N ASN A 36 -13.82 -1.63 -14.08
CA ASN A 36 -14.32 -2.74 -14.88
C ASN A 36 -13.41 -3.98 -14.87
N VAL A 37 -12.20 -3.90 -14.30
CA VAL A 37 -11.31 -5.06 -14.09
C VAL A 37 -11.73 -5.82 -12.82
N PRO A 38 -12.16 -7.09 -12.91
CA PRO A 38 -12.60 -7.86 -11.74
C PRO A 38 -11.54 -7.97 -10.63
N GLU A 39 -10.29 -8.13 -11.00
CA GLU A 39 -9.14 -8.24 -10.10
C GLU A 39 -8.96 -6.94 -9.29
N TYR A 40 -9.17 -5.77 -9.91
CA TYR A 40 -9.08 -4.48 -9.24
C TYR A 40 -10.18 -4.33 -8.20
N ARG A 41 -11.43 -4.66 -8.56
CA ARG A 41 -12.56 -4.61 -7.61
C ARG A 41 -12.33 -5.52 -6.40
N GLN A 42 -11.80 -6.72 -6.62
CA GLN A 42 -11.46 -7.64 -5.54
C GLN A 42 -10.34 -7.08 -4.65
N ALA A 43 -9.25 -6.59 -5.25
CA ALA A 43 -8.14 -5.99 -4.54
C ALA A 43 -8.55 -4.75 -3.73
N SER A 44 -9.38 -3.87 -4.32
CA SER A 44 -9.94 -2.69 -3.64
C SER A 44 -10.80 -3.11 -2.46
N SER A 45 -11.72 -4.05 -2.65
CA SER A 45 -12.58 -4.55 -1.57
C SER A 45 -11.78 -5.15 -0.40
N GLN A 46 -10.70 -5.88 -0.69
CA GLN A 46 -9.80 -6.41 0.34
C GLN A 46 -9.07 -5.30 1.09
N LEU A 47 -8.56 -4.30 0.37
CA LEU A 47 -7.87 -3.16 0.95
C LEU A 47 -8.82 -2.34 1.85
N ASP A 48 -10.04 -2.09 1.38
CA ASP A 48 -11.07 -1.34 2.10
C ASP A 48 -11.51 -2.07 3.37
N SER A 49 -11.67 -3.39 3.29
CA SER A 49 -11.99 -4.23 4.46
C SER A 49 -10.92 -4.11 5.54
N LYS A 50 -9.63 -4.19 5.17
CA LYS A 50 -8.52 -4.03 6.14
C LYS A 50 -8.43 -2.62 6.69
N ALA A 51 -8.62 -1.61 5.84
CA ALA A 51 -8.64 -0.22 6.28
C ALA A 51 -9.77 0.02 7.29
N GLN A 52 -10.96 -0.54 7.04
CA GLN A 52 -12.09 -0.45 7.95
C GLN A 52 -11.80 -1.15 9.28
N GLN A 53 -11.21 -2.35 9.26
CA GLN A 53 -10.80 -3.04 10.47
C GLN A 53 -9.85 -2.19 11.33
N TRP A 54 -8.82 -1.61 10.72
CA TRP A 54 -7.89 -0.73 11.45
C TRP A 54 -8.54 0.53 11.99
N ARG A 55 -9.51 1.11 11.27
CA ARG A 55 -10.29 2.26 11.76
C ARG A 55 -11.09 1.88 13.01
N THR A 56 -11.77 0.74 13.00
CA THR A 56 -12.51 0.24 14.17
C THR A 56 -11.59 -0.04 15.34
N GLU A 57 -10.40 -0.60 15.12
CA GLU A 57 -9.42 -0.82 16.18
C GLU A 57 -8.88 0.50 16.77
N ILE A 58 -8.64 1.52 15.93
CA ILE A 58 -8.26 2.87 16.38
C ILE A 58 -9.37 3.51 17.21
N GLU A 59 -10.62 3.43 16.74
CA GLU A 59 -11.78 3.97 17.44
C GLU A 59 -12.00 3.28 18.80
N SER A 60 -11.86 1.95 18.85
CA SER A 60 -11.96 1.21 20.11
C SER A 60 -10.90 1.65 21.13
N LYS A 61 -9.66 1.84 20.69
CA LYS A 61 -8.55 2.30 21.55
C LYS A 61 -8.75 3.74 22.00
N GLN A 62 -9.24 4.61 21.11
CA GLN A 62 -9.56 5.99 21.47
C GLN A 62 -10.66 6.04 22.54
N ASN A 63 -11.73 5.26 22.37
CA ASN A 63 -12.83 5.20 23.33
C ASN A 63 -12.38 4.66 24.71
N GLU A 64 -11.42 3.74 24.74
CA GLU A 64 -10.81 3.25 25.99
C GLU A 64 -10.02 4.36 26.72
N ILE A 65 -9.18 5.10 25.98
CA ILE A 65 -8.44 6.25 26.51
C ILE A 65 -9.40 7.33 27.03
N ASP A 66 -10.44 7.64 26.28
CA ASP A 66 -11.42 8.67 26.65
C ASP A 66 -12.19 8.27 27.92
N LYS A 67 -12.49 6.98 28.11
CA LYS A 67 -13.08 6.48 29.35
C LYS A 67 -12.15 6.67 30.54
N LEU A 68 -10.87 6.27 30.42
CA LEU A 68 -9.88 6.44 31.49
C LEU A 68 -9.70 7.90 31.89
N LYS A 69 -9.69 8.82 30.91
CA LYS A 69 -9.64 10.25 31.15
C LYS A 69 -10.85 10.76 31.93
N ASN A 70 -12.06 10.36 31.51
CA ASN A 70 -13.29 10.76 32.18
C ASN A 70 -13.38 10.18 33.60
N GLU A 71 -12.96 8.94 33.80
CA GLU A 71 -12.87 8.29 35.10
C GLU A 71 -11.91 9.05 36.02
N LEU A 72 -10.69 9.33 35.54
CA LEU A 72 -9.70 10.11 36.28
C LEU A 72 -10.23 11.50 36.65
N GLU A 73 -10.89 12.21 35.74
CA GLU A 73 -11.48 13.53 36.01
C GLU A 73 -12.55 13.46 37.11
N SER A 74 -13.42 12.44 37.06
CA SER A 74 -14.51 12.27 38.03
C SER A 74 -14.04 11.82 39.42
N GLU A 75 -13.02 10.96 39.47
CA GLU A 75 -12.50 10.40 40.71
C GLU A 75 -11.39 11.26 41.32
N ARG A 76 -10.80 12.19 40.56
CA ARG A 76 -9.66 13.05 40.98
C ARG A 76 -9.73 13.58 42.41
N PRO A 77 -10.86 14.12 42.90
CA PRO A 77 -10.96 14.65 44.27
C PRO A 77 -10.79 13.59 45.38
N LEU A 78 -10.93 12.31 45.03
CA LEU A 78 -10.85 11.16 45.93
C LEU A 78 -9.49 10.45 45.87
N LEU A 79 -8.61 10.83 44.93
CA LEU A 79 -7.33 10.18 44.68
C LEU A 79 -6.16 10.92 45.35
N THR A 80 -5.07 10.19 45.64
CA THR A 80 -3.81 10.78 46.08
C THR A 80 -3.02 11.33 44.88
N ALA A 81 -2.10 12.27 45.13
CA ALA A 81 -1.27 12.85 44.08
C ALA A 81 -0.47 11.79 43.29
N ASP A 82 0.10 10.80 43.98
CA ASP A 82 0.87 9.73 43.34
C ASP A 82 -0.01 8.87 42.41
N LEU A 83 -1.26 8.59 42.82
CA LEU A 83 -2.19 7.79 42.02
C LEU A 83 -2.71 8.55 40.80
N ILE A 84 -2.88 9.87 40.92
CA ILE A 84 -3.21 10.74 39.79
C ILE A 84 -2.07 10.72 38.76
N GLN A 85 -0.82 10.89 39.23
CA GLN A 85 0.35 10.85 38.35
C GLN A 85 0.48 9.51 37.62
N ASP A 86 0.25 8.39 38.31
CA ASP A 86 0.33 7.05 37.70
C ASP A 86 -0.73 6.85 36.60
N LEU A 87 -1.95 7.36 36.80
CA LEU A 87 -3.02 7.29 35.81
C LEU A 87 -2.77 8.25 34.62
N ASP A 88 -2.23 9.43 34.88
CA ASP A 88 -1.81 10.37 33.84
C ASP A 88 -0.71 9.74 32.96
N ASP A 89 0.29 9.08 33.56
CA ASP A 89 1.35 8.36 32.85
C ASP A 89 0.80 7.19 32.02
N GLU A 90 -0.19 6.44 32.53
CA GLU A 90 -0.85 5.35 31.80
C GLU A 90 -1.65 5.86 30.61
N ILE A 91 -2.41 6.95 30.78
CA ILE A 91 -3.15 7.61 29.70
C ILE A 91 -2.17 8.08 28.62
N GLU A 92 -1.10 8.78 29.01
CA GLU A 92 -0.08 9.26 28.06
C GLU A 92 0.57 8.08 27.30
N TYR A 93 0.85 6.97 27.98
CA TYR A 93 1.38 5.78 27.33
C TYR A 93 0.40 5.22 26.28
N LEU A 94 -0.88 5.08 26.60
CA LEU A 94 -1.89 4.58 25.68
C LEU A 94 -2.11 5.52 24.49
N GLU A 95 -2.07 6.84 24.71
CA GLU A 95 -2.12 7.84 23.64
C GLU A 95 -0.94 7.72 22.67
N ASN A 96 0.27 7.55 23.21
CA ASN A 96 1.46 7.32 22.41
C ASN A 96 1.37 6.02 21.61
N GLN A 97 0.87 4.93 22.22
CA GLN A 97 0.63 3.69 21.50
C GLN A 97 -0.40 3.84 20.38
N LEU A 98 -1.48 4.59 20.62
CA LEU A 98 -2.50 4.85 19.60
C LEU A 98 -1.93 5.67 18.43
N LEU A 99 -1.09 6.66 18.72
CA LEU A 99 -0.41 7.46 17.71
C LEU A 99 0.55 6.59 16.87
N GLU A 100 1.37 5.75 17.52
CA GLU A 100 2.23 4.79 16.84
C GLU A 100 1.42 3.83 15.97
N TYR A 101 0.30 3.32 16.48
CA TYR A 101 -0.57 2.41 15.75
C TYR A 101 -1.17 3.09 14.51
N ARG A 102 -1.70 4.31 14.65
CA ARG A 102 -2.23 5.10 13.54
C ARG A 102 -1.17 5.36 12.47
N ASN A 103 0.03 5.74 12.86
CA ASN A 103 1.16 5.96 11.95
C ASN A 103 1.61 4.67 11.26
N LYS A 104 1.65 3.55 12.00
CA LYS A 104 1.96 2.23 11.43
C LYS A 104 0.94 1.82 10.37
N ARG A 105 -0.35 2.07 10.57
CA ARG A 105 -1.39 1.70 9.60
C ARG A 105 -1.53 2.68 8.44
N PHE A 106 -1.59 3.98 8.74
CA PHE A 106 -1.98 5.03 7.79
C PHE A 106 -0.93 6.14 7.57
N GLY A 107 0.28 5.99 8.13
CA GLY A 107 1.38 6.92 7.87
C GLY A 107 1.91 6.84 6.43
N VAL A 108 2.85 7.72 6.08
CA VAL A 108 3.43 7.84 4.73
C VAL A 108 4.04 6.53 4.21
N SER A 109 4.55 5.69 5.12
CA SER A 109 5.05 4.33 4.83
C SER A 109 4.28 3.27 5.62
N GLY A 110 3.02 3.57 5.98
CA GLY A 110 2.18 2.67 6.74
C GLY A 110 1.69 1.48 5.92
N ASP A 111 1.17 0.49 6.63
CA ASP A 111 0.68 -0.78 6.07
C ASP A 111 -0.36 -0.57 4.96
N PHE A 112 -1.19 0.48 5.04
CA PHE A 112 -2.16 0.82 4.00
C PHE A 112 -1.49 1.14 2.66
N ILE A 113 -0.46 1.98 2.65
CA ILE A 113 0.25 2.37 1.42
C ILE A 113 1.01 1.17 0.85
N VAL A 114 1.64 0.37 1.71
CA VAL A 114 2.34 -0.85 1.30
C VAL A 114 1.38 -1.83 0.64
N GLN A 115 0.22 -2.08 1.25
CA GLN A 115 -0.76 -3.00 0.70
C GLN A 115 -1.44 -2.47 -0.55
N LYS A 116 -1.75 -1.17 -0.61
CA LYS A 116 -2.23 -0.52 -1.84
C LYS A 116 -1.24 -0.75 -2.97
N ARG A 117 0.06 -0.55 -2.72
CA ARG A 117 1.11 -0.81 -3.71
C ARG A 117 1.13 -2.28 -4.14
N GLN A 118 1.08 -3.22 -3.20
CA GLN A 118 1.16 -4.65 -3.50
C GLN A 118 -0.05 -5.19 -4.27
N LEU A 119 -1.26 -4.69 -3.96
CA LEU A 119 -2.51 -5.21 -4.51
C LEU A 119 -2.96 -4.46 -5.77
N ILE A 120 -2.81 -3.13 -5.78
CA ILE A 120 -3.37 -2.27 -6.83
C ILE A 120 -2.33 -1.99 -7.92
N GLN A 121 -1.07 -1.74 -7.56
CA GLN A 121 -0.04 -1.35 -8.53
C GLN A 121 0.13 -2.39 -9.66
N PRO A 122 0.18 -3.72 -9.41
CA PRO A 122 0.33 -4.69 -10.49
C PRO A 122 -0.79 -4.62 -11.54
N ILE A 123 -1.99 -4.24 -11.12
CA ILE A 123 -3.16 -4.11 -12.00
C ILE A 123 -3.07 -2.82 -12.81
N GLN A 124 -2.61 -1.73 -12.19
CA GLN A 124 -2.31 -0.48 -12.90
C GLN A 124 -1.19 -0.67 -13.92
N ASP A 125 -0.14 -1.40 -13.56
CA ASP A 125 0.98 -1.74 -14.44
C ASP A 125 0.49 -2.58 -15.64
N GLN A 126 -0.43 -3.53 -15.43
CA GLN A 126 -1.06 -4.27 -16.52
C GLN A 126 -1.85 -3.36 -17.48
N VAL A 127 -2.62 -2.41 -16.95
CA VAL A 127 -3.37 -1.45 -17.77
C VAL A 127 -2.41 -0.54 -18.53
N PHE A 128 -1.36 -0.07 -17.88
CA PHE A 128 -0.33 0.76 -18.49
C PHE A 128 0.38 0.04 -19.64
N ASN A 129 0.78 -1.22 -19.44
CA ASN A 129 1.38 -2.04 -20.49
C ASN A 129 0.42 -2.24 -21.67
N ALA A 130 -0.88 -2.45 -21.41
CA ALA A 130 -1.91 -2.55 -22.46
C ALA A 130 -2.09 -1.23 -23.24
N ILE A 131 -1.97 -0.08 -22.56
CA ILE A 131 -1.97 1.25 -23.20
C ILE A 131 -0.75 1.39 -24.11
N GLN A 132 0.44 1.04 -23.63
CA GLN A 132 1.67 1.08 -24.42
C GLN A 132 1.59 0.18 -25.65
N GLU A 133 1.13 -1.07 -25.48
CA GLU A 133 0.94 -2.01 -26.59
C GLU A 133 0.01 -1.45 -27.67
N ILE A 134 -1.10 -0.81 -27.28
CA ILE A 134 -2.04 -0.20 -28.24
C ILE A 134 -1.46 1.07 -28.86
N GLY A 135 -0.72 1.86 -28.08
CA GLY A 135 -0.02 3.05 -28.54
C GLY A 135 0.94 2.71 -29.66
N ASP A 136 1.83 1.75 -29.43
CA ASP A 136 2.84 1.31 -30.39
C ASP A 136 2.19 0.63 -31.61
N ASN A 137 1.26 -0.30 -31.41
CA ASN A 137 0.65 -1.06 -32.51
C ASN A 137 -0.24 -0.21 -33.44
N ARG A 138 -0.69 0.98 -33.00
CA ARG A 138 -1.54 1.88 -33.80
C ARG A 138 -0.84 3.20 -34.15
N ASP A 139 0.44 3.31 -33.82
CA ASP A 139 1.28 4.49 -33.95
C ASP A 139 0.66 5.77 -33.33
N TYR A 140 0.11 5.68 -32.12
CA TYR A 140 -0.32 6.90 -31.42
C TYR A 140 0.89 7.67 -30.90
N ASP A 141 0.94 8.96 -31.20
CA ASP A 141 1.99 9.85 -30.69
C ASP A 141 1.75 10.22 -29.22
N PHE A 142 0.47 10.38 -28.85
CA PHE A 142 0.06 10.73 -27.49
C PHE A 142 -1.22 10.02 -27.08
N ILE A 143 -1.24 9.52 -25.84
CA ILE A 143 -2.43 9.01 -25.16
C ILE A 143 -2.58 9.79 -23.86
N PHE A 144 -3.71 10.50 -23.72
CA PHE A 144 -4.00 11.29 -22.53
C PHE A 144 -4.93 10.54 -21.59
N GLU A 145 -4.70 10.66 -20.29
CA GLU A 145 -5.68 10.27 -19.30
C GLU A 145 -6.81 11.32 -19.26
N ASN A 146 -8.04 10.85 -19.39
CA ASN A 146 -9.27 11.61 -19.19
C ASN A 146 -9.67 11.50 -17.72
N SER A 147 -8.89 12.13 -16.83
CA SER A 147 -9.26 12.30 -15.43
C SER A 147 -9.97 13.64 -15.24
N ALA A 148 -10.70 13.79 -14.13
CA ALA A 148 -11.39 15.04 -13.78
C ALA A 148 -10.45 16.26 -13.71
N ASP A 149 -9.15 16.03 -13.53
CA ASP A 149 -8.10 17.05 -13.46
C ASP A 149 -7.52 17.43 -14.83
N ALA A 150 -7.79 16.65 -15.88
CA ALA A 150 -7.38 16.97 -17.24
C ALA A 150 -8.31 18.02 -17.86
N LEU A 151 -7.74 19.09 -18.42
CA LEU A 151 -8.50 20.20 -19.05
C LEU A 151 -9.03 19.80 -20.44
N LEU A 152 -9.78 18.71 -20.55
CA LEU A 152 -10.37 18.22 -21.80
C LEU A 152 -11.85 18.63 -21.89
N LEU A 153 -12.13 19.71 -22.62
CA LEU A 153 -13.51 20.21 -22.77
C LEU A 153 -14.35 19.37 -23.74
N PHE A 154 -13.71 18.77 -24.74
CA PHE A 154 -14.40 17.95 -25.74
C PHE A 154 -13.40 17.01 -26.42
N SER A 155 -13.81 15.76 -26.59
CA SER A 155 -13.12 14.79 -27.42
C SER A 155 -14.14 13.94 -28.17
N ALA A 156 -13.83 13.59 -29.43
CA ALA A 156 -14.68 12.68 -30.16
C ALA A 156 -14.48 11.25 -29.65
N LYS A 157 -15.56 10.52 -29.40
CA LYS A 157 -15.56 9.13 -28.88
C LYS A 157 -14.67 8.15 -29.65
N ARG A 158 -14.42 8.41 -30.94
CA ARG A 158 -13.49 7.60 -31.77
C ARG A 158 -12.03 7.62 -31.29
N HIS A 159 -11.65 8.60 -30.46
CA HIS A 159 -10.31 8.72 -29.88
C HIS A 159 -10.24 8.10 -28.47
N ASP A 160 -11.34 7.57 -27.95
CA ASP A 160 -11.40 6.84 -26.70
C ASP A 160 -10.87 5.41 -26.89
N LEU A 161 -9.83 5.05 -26.15
CA LEU A 161 -9.25 3.70 -26.17
C LEU A 161 -9.70 2.82 -25.00
N SER A 162 -10.51 3.34 -24.06
CA SER A 162 -10.83 2.67 -22.79
C SER A 162 -11.45 1.29 -22.99
N GLU A 163 -12.45 1.18 -23.86
CA GLU A 163 -13.10 -0.08 -24.24
C GLU A 163 -12.14 -1.06 -24.95
N VAL A 164 -11.19 -0.53 -25.73
CA VAL A 164 -10.21 -1.35 -26.45
C VAL A 164 -9.21 -1.96 -25.47
N ILE A 165 -8.71 -1.15 -24.55
CA ILE A 165 -7.78 -1.56 -23.48
C ILE A 165 -8.46 -2.58 -22.56
N LEU A 166 -9.69 -2.31 -22.12
CA LEU A 166 -10.45 -3.21 -21.27
C LEU A 166 -10.63 -4.60 -21.92
N LYS A 167 -10.90 -4.65 -23.23
CA LYS A 167 -10.99 -5.91 -23.97
C LYS A 167 -9.64 -6.63 -24.06
N LEU A 168 -8.55 -5.89 -24.25
CA LEU A 168 -7.20 -6.45 -24.29
C LEU A 168 -6.82 -7.09 -22.94
N ILE A 169 -7.04 -6.37 -21.83
CA ILE A 169 -6.79 -6.86 -20.47
C ILE A 169 -7.60 -8.13 -20.20
N ASN A 170 -8.91 -8.10 -20.51
CA ASN A 170 -9.79 -9.26 -20.32
C ASN A 170 -9.43 -10.46 -21.20
N ARG A 171 -8.84 -10.24 -22.38
CA ARG A 171 -8.34 -11.30 -23.24
C ARG A 171 -7.07 -11.92 -22.65
N ASN A 172 -6.15 -11.10 -22.18
CA ASN A 172 -4.88 -11.55 -21.61
C ASN A 172 -5.12 -12.30 -20.28
N SER A 173 -6.07 -11.86 -19.44
CA SER A 173 -6.45 -12.57 -18.22
C SER A 173 -7.11 -13.92 -18.50
N ARG A 174 -7.89 -14.05 -19.59
CA ARG A 174 -8.47 -15.33 -20.05
C ARG A 174 -7.45 -16.24 -20.72
N GLY A 175 -6.47 -15.70 -21.44
CA GLY A 175 -5.35 -16.42 -22.02
C GLY A 175 -4.45 -17.04 -20.96
N ALA A 176 -4.09 -16.27 -19.92
CA ALA A 176 -3.34 -16.77 -18.76
C ALA A 176 -4.06 -17.90 -18.01
N LYS A 177 -5.40 -17.89 -17.99
CA LYS A 177 -6.23 -18.96 -17.41
C LYS A 177 -6.29 -20.23 -18.26
N LYS A 178 -5.90 -20.15 -19.54
CA LYS A 178 -5.87 -21.27 -20.49
C LYS A 178 -4.45 -21.86 -20.61
N GLU A 179 -3.42 -21.04 -20.40
CA GLU A 179 -2.02 -21.48 -20.43
C GLU A 179 -1.55 -22.14 -19.12
N SER A 180 -2.29 -22.03 -18.01
CA SER A 180 -1.93 -22.72 -16.77
C SER A 180 -2.24 -24.22 -16.75
N SER A 181 -2.87 -24.79 -17.79
CA SER A 181 -3.09 -26.24 -17.91
C SER A 181 -2.13 -26.93 -18.89
N ASP A 182 -1.45 -26.18 -19.76
CA ASP A 182 -0.78 -26.74 -20.93
C ASP A 182 0.74 -26.45 -20.98
N VAL A 183 1.37 -26.14 -19.84
CA VAL A 183 2.85 -25.98 -19.77
C VAL A 183 3.47 -27.16 -19.04
N LEU A 184 3.70 -28.24 -19.78
CA LEU A 184 4.66 -29.29 -19.46
C LEU A 184 5.13 -30.00 -20.74
N GLU A 185 5.86 -29.25 -21.56
CA GLU A 185 6.67 -29.59 -22.76
C GLU A 185 6.53 -28.35 -23.65
N GLU A 186 7.55 -27.52 -23.85
CA GLU A 186 8.71 -27.82 -24.67
C GLU A 186 9.62 -26.58 -24.57
N ILE A 187 10.80 -26.69 -23.95
CA ILE A 187 11.85 -25.67 -24.05
C ILE A 187 13.13 -26.37 -24.47
N GLY A 188 13.48 -26.22 -25.73
CA GLY A 188 14.78 -26.57 -26.27
C GLY A 188 14.95 -25.98 -27.66
N ASP A 189 15.62 -24.83 -27.78
CA ASP A 189 17.01 -24.80 -28.28
C ASP A 189 17.60 -23.37 -28.16
N TYR A 190 18.91 -23.32 -27.89
CA TYR A 190 19.65 -22.18 -27.34
C TYR A 190 20.13 -21.14 -28.38
N LYS A 191 20.42 -19.92 -27.90
CA LYS A 191 21.35 -18.97 -28.54
C LYS A 191 22.78 -19.20 -28.02
N SER A 192 23.74 -19.10 -28.94
CA SER A 192 25.20 -19.32 -28.89
C SER A 192 25.98 -19.10 -27.57
N VAL A 193 26.95 -20.00 -27.35
CA VAL A 193 27.58 -20.42 -26.08
C VAL A 193 28.59 -19.44 -25.43
N GLU A 194 29.26 -18.52 -26.14
CA GLU A 194 30.37 -17.76 -25.52
C GLU A 194 29.97 -16.53 -24.68
N LYS A 195 28.73 -16.03 -24.80
CA LYS A 195 28.24 -14.87 -24.01
C LYS A 195 27.29 -15.24 -22.87
N ALA A 196 26.79 -16.47 -22.87
CA ALA A 196 25.86 -16.96 -21.86
C ALA A 196 26.59 -17.32 -20.56
N GLU A 197 27.78 -17.94 -20.65
CA GLU A 197 28.54 -18.35 -19.46
C GLU A 197 29.00 -17.15 -18.61
N GLU A 198 29.41 -16.03 -19.21
CA GLU A 198 29.79 -14.81 -18.47
C GLU A 198 28.58 -14.06 -17.87
N GLU A 199 27.41 -14.12 -18.52
CA GLU A 199 26.18 -13.52 -18.00
C GLU A 199 25.53 -14.38 -16.91
N ASP A 200 25.61 -15.70 -17.01
CA ASP A 200 25.02 -16.61 -16.03
C ASP A 200 25.85 -16.65 -14.74
N VAL A 201 27.19 -16.63 -14.83
CA VAL A 201 28.05 -16.44 -13.63
C VAL A 201 27.81 -15.09 -12.97
N LYS A 202 27.67 -13.99 -13.73
CA LYS A 202 27.34 -12.66 -13.16
C LYS A 202 25.92 -12.59 -12.59
N LYS A 203 24.96 -13.34 -13.14
CA LYS A 203 23.59 -13.42 -12.60
C LYS A 203 23.58 -14.25 -11.32
N GLU A 204 24.34 -15.34 -11.25
CA GLU A 204 24.49 -16.16 -10.05
C GLU A 204 25.23 -15.41 -8.93
N GLU A 205 26.32 -14.71 -9.23
CA GLU A 205 27.03 -13.88 -8.25
C GLU A 205 26.13 -12.75 -7.73
N LYS A 206 25.39 -12.06 -8.61
CA LYS A 206 24.42 -11.03 -8.19
C LYS A 206 23.25 -11.62 -7.40
N ALA A 207 22.77 -12.82 -7.76
CA ALA A 207 21.70 -13.49 -7.03
C ALA A 207 22.17 -13.88 -5.63
N GLN A 208 23.39 -14.40 -5.50
CA GLN A 208 24.01 -14.73 -4.21
C GLN A 208 24.28 -13.48 -3.36
N GLU A 209 24.71 -12.37 -3.98
CA GLU A 209 24.90 -11.09 -3.29
C GLU A 209 23.57 -10.48 -2.83
N GLU A 210 22.52 -10.55 -3.66
CA GLU A 210 21.18 -10.12 -3.26
C GLU A 210 20.58 -10.99 -2.16
N GLU A 211 20.81 -12.30 -2.19
CA GLU A 211 20.38 -13.24 -1.17
C GLU A 211 21.13 -13.04 0.14
N ALA A 212 22.45 -12.84 0.09
CA ALA A 212 23.27 -12.47 1.25
C ALA A 212 22.81 -11.14 1.86
N ARG A 213 22.51 -10.13 1.04
CA ARG A 213 21.98 -8.83 1.49
C ARG A 213 20.56 -8.93 2.05
N LYS A 214 19.71 -9.83 1.52
CA LYS A 214 18.39 -10.13 2.07
C LYS A 214 18.51 -10.81 3.43
N ASN A 215 19.37 -11.82 3.55
CA ASN A 215 19.63 -12.52 4.81
C ASN A 215 20.21 -11.59 5.87
N GLU A 216 21.19 -10.74 5.53
CA GLU A 216 21.75 -9.76 6.46
C GLU A 216 20.69 -8.74 6.90
N ARG A 217 19.86 -8.27 5.97
CA ARG A 217 18.73 -7.38 6.28
C ARG A 217 17.70 -8.08 7.18
N GLU A 218 17.42 -9.36 6.96
CA GLU A 218 16.49 -10.14 7.76
C GLU A 218 17.03 -10.38 9.17
N VAL A 219 18.31 -10.71 9.32
CA VAL A 219 19.00 -10.81 10.62
C VAL A 219 18.97 -9.46 11.36
N LEU A 220 19.21 -8.34 10.68
CA LEU A 220 19.13 -7.00 11.29
C LEU A 220 17.69 -6.61 11.70
N ILE A 221 16.69 -7.02 10.92
CA ILE A 221 15.27 -6.79 11.26
C ILE A 221 14.88 -7.66 12.45
N ASP A 222 15.25 -8.93 12.47
CA ASP A 222 14.99 -9.87 13.55
C ASP A 222 15.70 -9.43 14.85
N GLU A 223 16.96 -8.98 14.77
CA GLU A 223 17.69 -8.46 15.94
C GLU A 223 17.03 -7.18 16.50
N ARG A 224 16.55 -6.28 15.63
CA ARG A 224 15.79 -5.09 16.06
C ARG A 224 14.42 -5.46 16.65
N GLN A 225 13.72 -6.43 16.07
CA GLN A 225 12.46 -6.92 16.60
C GLN A 225 12.66 -7.57 17.97
N ARG A 226 13.63 -8.47 18.12
CA ARG A 226 13.99 -9.07 19.42
C ARG A 226 14.40 -8.03 20.46
N LYS A 227 15.17 -7.00 20.10
CA LYS A 227 15.50 -5.90 21.02
C LYS A 227 14.26 -5.11 21.42
N ARG A 228 13.37 -4.80 20.47
CA ARG A 228 12.13 -4.07 20.76
C ARG A 228 11.16 -4.89 21.58
N ASP A 229 11.01 -6.16 21.27
CA ASP A 229 10.06 -7.07 21.90
C ASP A 229 10.57 -7.42 23.31
N SER A 230 11.87 -7.64 23.52
CA SER A 230 12.45 -7.73 24.88
C SER A 230 12.31 -6.45 25.71
N LEU A 231 12.43 -5.27 25.09
CA LEU A 231 12.14 -3.99 25.76
C LEU A 231 10.66 -3.83 26.10
N ARG A 232 9.75 -4.32 25.26
CA ARG A 232 8.31 -4.31 25.50
C ARG A 232 7.92 -5.28 26.59
N ASP A 233 8.44 -6.50 26.55
CA ASP A 233 8.21 -7.53 27.56
C ASP A 233 8.76 -7.08 28.91
N ALA A 234 9.96 -6.48 28.96
CA ALA A 234 10.51 -5.91 30.18
C ALA A 234 9.65 -4.79 30.75
N ARG A 235 9.19 -3.85 29.92
CA ARG A 235 8.26 -2.78 30.35
C ARG A 235 6.90 -3.33 30.79
N GLN A 236 6.41 -4.38 30.15
CA GLN A 236 5.13 -4.98 30.47
C GLN A 236 5.21 -5.77 31.78
N ILE A 237 6.30 -6.49 32.03
CA ILE A 237 6.57 -7.14 33.31
C ILE A 237 6.70 -6.08 34.42
N GLU A 238 7.44 -5.00 34.18
CA GLU A 238 7.58 -3.89 35.14
C GLU A 238 6.23 -3.23 35.45
N PHE A 239 5.39 -3.03 34.43
CA PHE A 239 4.03 -2.53 34.58
C PHE A 239 3.12 -3.48 35.35
N GLU A 240 3.15 -4.78 35.05
CA GLU A 240 2.35 -5.81 35.73
C GLU A 240 2.78 -5.98 37.20
N GLU A 241 4.08 -5.93 37.49
CA GLU A 241 4.63 -5.95 38.85
C GLU A 241 4.24 -4.68 39.63
N ARG A 242 4.27 -3.51 38.99
CA ARG A 242 3.83 -2.24 39.59
C ARG A 242 2.33 -2.29 39.89
N ARG A 243 1.51 -2.78 38.95
CA ARG A 243 0.07 -2.97 39.13
C ARG A 243 -0.27 -3.95 40.26
N ALA A 244 0.45 -5.07 40.36
CA ALA A 244 0.27 -6.05 41.43
C ALA A 244 0.63 -5.49 42.81
N ARG A 245 1.65 -4.62 42.88
CA ARG A 245 2.04 -3.91 44.11
C ARG A 245 0.95 -2.92 44.56
N ILE A 246 0.41 -2.15 43.62
CA ILE A 246 -0.68 -1.20 43.85
C ILE A 246 -1.93 -1.92 44.37
N LEU A 247 -2.28 -3.08 43.79
CA LEU A 247 -3.45 -3.85 44.22
C LEU A 247 -3.30 -4.36 45.66
N LYS A 248 -2.11 -4.87 46.03
CA LYS A 248 -1.82 -5.29 47.40
C LYS A 248 -1.90 -4.14 48.39
N GLU A 249 -1.35 -2.98 48.04
CA GLU A 249 -1.36 -1.81 48.89
C GLU A 249 -2.78 -1.24 49.09
N ARG A 250 -3.63 -1.33 48.06
CA ARG A 250 -5.07 -1.01 48.18
C ARG A 250 -5.77 -1.97 49.14
N GLU A 251 -5.56 -3.28 49.02
CA GLU A 251 -6.14 -4.27 49.93
C GLU A 251 -5.69 -4.08 51.38
N GLU A 252 -4.42 -3.73 51.61
CA GLU A 252 -3.90 -3.47 52.95
C GLU A 252 -4.51 -2.21 53.56
N ARG A 253 -4.65 -1.13 52.78
CA ARG A 253 -5.34 0.09 53.22
C ARG A 253 -6.82 -0.12 53.49
N GLU A 254 -7.49 -0.97 52.72
CA GLU A 254 -8.89 -1.36 52.99
C GLU A 254 -9.01 -2.13 54.31
N LYS A 255 -8.12 -3.11 54.55
CA LYS A 255 -8.07 -3.85 55.83
C LYS A 255 -7.79 -2.93 57.02
N GLU A 256 -6.89 -1.96 56.86
CA GLU A 256 -6.59 -0.97 57.89
C GLU A 256 -7.81 -0.08 58.17
N ARG A 257 -8.47 0.45 57.13
CA ARG A 257 -9.71 1.23 57.28
C ARG A 257 -10.82 0.44 57.96
N ASP A 258 -11.02 -0.81 57.59
CA ASP A 258 -12.03 -1.68 58.18
C ASP A 258 -11.71 -2.00 59.66
N SER A 259 -10.43 -2.15 60.01
CA SER A 259 -10.00 -2.32 61.39
C SER A 259 -10.24 -1.07 62.24
N ILE A 260 -9.94 0.11 61.69
CA ILE A 260 -10.18 1.41 62.35
C ILE A 260 -11.69 1.65 62.53
N ARG A 261 -12.49 1.28 61.53
CA ARG A 261 -13.96 1.38 61.60
C ARG A 261 -14.54 0.48 62.70
N LYS A 262 -14.12 -0.79 62.77
CA LYS A 262 -14.55 -1.71 63.84
C LYS A 262 -14.11 -1.24 65.23
N ALA A 263 -12.94 -0.63 65.36
CA ALA A 263 -12.48 -0.06 66.63
C ALA A 263 -13.32 1.15 67.08
N ARG A 264 -13.86 1.93 66.14
CA ARG A 264 -14.77 3.06 66.42
C ARG A 264 -16.20 2.63 66.72
N GLU A 265 -16.65 1.47 66.23
CA GLU A 265 -17.98 0.92 66.51
C GLU A 265 -18.07 0.22 67.89
N ASN A 266 -16.93 -0.14 68.49
CA ASN A 266 -16.83 -0.85 69.78
C ASN A 266 -16.48 0.06 70.99
N ASN A 267 -16.51 1.38 70.82
CA ASN A 267 -16.16 2.38 71.86
C ASN A 267 -17.30 3.40 71.97
#